data_AF-A0A511D6R7-F1
#
_entry.id   AF-A0A511D6R7-F1
#
_cell.length_a   1.000
_cell.length_b   1.000
_cell.length_c   1.000
_cell.angle_alpha   90.00
_cell.angle_beta   90.00
_cell.angle_gamma   90.00
#
_symmetry.space_group_name_H-M   'P 1'
#
loop_
_entity.id
_entity.type
_entity.pdbx_description
1 polymer ?
#
loop_
_entity_poly.entity_id
_entity_poly.type
_entity_poly.pdbx_seq_one_letter_code
_entity_poly.pdbx_strand_id
1 'polypeptide(L)'
;MPKNDSALISLVLQVGRTPVAHLDVGAMLAGVCNALPVAVGVPGAVVVVLEVPDPLAGGLFGSDAAALRIGEVQHQAGEGPLPTTVRTGRRTVTPDLTRSSPPELAEAAKQTGLTSAVNVPIMIDGRPAGVLQLLGSQHQPVAPEHADAVRPLVDMLSCRLADGRAFRTASGAVARMTAQLEVAAPIAQATGMLAERYHTDAEEAGRFLASQATKAGVPIAEMAATIVAGTVAGTVVGSDRPEVPAQRHADPVPPTEDRPGRRRLHEYPHPLPPPARTSADRPGGRRRLGEPVADHRGAAPHTPRHRRADIH
;
A
#
# COMPACT_ATOMS: atom_id res chain seq x y z
N MET A 1 -7.11 -35.97 -2.50
CA MET A 1 -7.62 -35.20 -1.34
C MET A 1 -6.43 -34.61 -0.61
N PRO A 2 -6.51 -33.36 -0.10
CA PRO A 2 -5.43 -32.78 0.67
C PRO A 2 -5.10 -33.69 1.86
N LYS A 3 -3.81 -33.87 2.13
CA LYS A 3 -3.34 -34.88 3.08
C LYS A 3 -3.65 -34.50 4.54
N ASN A 4 -4.09 -33.26 4.81
CA ASN A 4 -4.18 -32.75 6.18
C ASN A 4 -5.08 -31.50 6.35
N ASP A 5 -6.39 -31.61 6.06
CA ASP A 5 -7.34 -30.49 6.18
C ASP A 5 -7.29 -29.79 7.55
N SER A 6 -7.10 -30.53 8.64
CA SER A 6 -6.95 -29.99 9.99
C SER A 6 -5.71 -29.09 10.17
N ALA A 7 -4.59 -29.41 9.50
CA ALA A 7 -3.38 -28.61 9.57
C ALA A 7 -3.55 -27.27 8.84
N LEU A 8 -4.23 -27.30 7.68
CA LEU A 8 -4.52 -26.09 6.92
C LEU A 8 -5.52 -25.19 7.67
N ILE A 9 -6.57 -25.76 8.26
CA ILE A 9 -7.49 -25.03 9.13
C ILE A 9 -6.74 -24.41 10.32
N SER A 10 -5.85 -25.16 10.97
CA SER A 10 -5.04 -24.65 12.08
C SER A 10 -4.17 -23.48 11.65
N LEU A 11 -3.58 -23.54 10.45
CA LEU A 11 -2.79 -22.47 9.88
C LEU A 11 -3.63 -21.21 9.60
N VAL A 12 -4.82 -21.37 9.02
CA VAL A 12 -5.78 -20.27 8.80
C VAL A 12 -6.14 -19.60 10.13
N LEU A 13 -6.47 -20.40 11.15
CA LEU A 13 -6.80 -19.90 12.48
C LEU A 13 -5.61 -19.19 13.12
N GLN A 14 -4.40 -19.73 13.01
CA GLN A 14 -3.19 -19.09 13.51
C GLN A 14 -2.97 -17.71 12.91
N VAL A 15 -3.14 -17.57 11.59
CA VAL A 15 -3.04 -16.29 10.88
C VAL A 15 -4.08 -15.28 11.37
N GLY A 16 -5.31 -15.75 11.66
CA GLY A 16 -6.41 -14.90 12.13
C GLY A 16 -6.35 -14.49 13.60
N ARG A 17 -5.52 -15.14 14.44
CA ARG A 17 -5.53 -14.93 15.90
C ARG A 17 -4.78 -13.67 16.36
N THR A 18 -3.84 -13.17 15.58
CA THR A 18 -3.02 -12.03 15.98
C THR A 18 -3.81 -10.73 15.83
N PRO A 19 -3.97 -9.89 16.88
CA PRO A 19 -4.57 -8.57 16.72
C PRO A 19 -3.76 -7.72 15.75
N VAL A 20 -4.42 -6.86 14.95
CA VAL A 20 -3.71 -6.04 13.93
C VAL A 20 -2.63 -5.14 14.54
N ALA A 21 -2.86 -4.63 15.76
CA ALA A 21 -1.90 -3.80 16.49
C ALA A 21 -0.58 -4.53 16.83
N HIS A 22 -0.59 -5.86 16.81
CA HIS A 22 0.58 -6.72 17.06
C HIS A 22 0.96 -7.55 15.83
N LEU A 23 0.42 -7.22 14.65
CA LEU A 23 0.68 -7.97 13.43
C LEU A 23 2.04 -7.60 12.86
N ASP A 24 3.00 -8.50 12.99
CA ASP A 24 4.19 -8.54 12.14
C ASP A 24 3.84 -9.30 10.85
N VAL A 25 3.65 -8.55 9.76
CA VAL A 25 3.29 -9.13 8.45
C VAL A 25 4.42 -10.00 7.91
N GLY A 26 5.69 -9.61 8.09
CA GLY A 26 6.84 -10.37 7.60
C GLY A 26 6.94 -11.72 8.31
N ALA A 27 6.90 -11.70 9.65
CA ALA A 27 6.93 -12.92 10.44
C ALA A 27 5.72 -13.83 10.16
N MET A 28 4.53 -13.26 9.97
CA MET A 28 3.33 -14.02 9.59
C MET A 28 3.51 -14.72 8.24
N LEU A 29 3.97 -14.00 7.20
CA LEU A 29 4.16 -14.56 5.87
C LEU A 29 5.24 -15.64 5.85
N ALA A 30 6.36 -15.42 6.55
CA ALA A 30 7.42 -16.41 6.71
C ALA A 30 6.90 -17.68 7.41
N GLY A 31 6.15 -17.51 8.52
CA GLY A 31 5.55 -18.62 9.24
C GLY A 31 4.56 -19.43 8.40
N VAL A 32 3.72 -18.75 7.61
CA VAL A 32 2.81 -19.39 6.66
C VAL A 32 3.58 -20.16 5.59
N CYS A 33 4.58 -19.53 4.98
CA CYS A 33 5.38 -20.15 3.93
C CYS A 33 6.07 -21.43 4.41
N ASN A 34 6.60 -21.43 5.64
CA ASN A 34 7.27 -22.59 6.24
C ASN A 34 6.29 -23.74 6.59
N ALA A 35 5.07 -23.42 7.05
CA ALA A 35 4.10 -24.42 7.47
C ALA A 35 3.30 -25.04 6.31
N LEU A 36 3.15 -24.31 5.20
CA LEU A 36 2.27 -24.67 4.10
C LEU A 36 2.62 -25.98 3.39
N PRO A 37 3.90 -26.31 3.09
CA PRO A 37 4.29 -27.56 2.45
C PRO A 37 3.75 -28.79 3.19
N VAL A 38 3.86 -28.79 4.52
CA VAL A 38 3.39 -29.89 5.38
C VAL A 38 1.86 -29.94 5.43
N ALA A 39 1.20 -28.79 5.54
CA ALA A 39 -0.25 -28.71 5.63
C ALA A 39 -0.96 -29.18 4.34
N VAL A 40 -0.41 -28.82 3.18
CA VAL A 40 -0.99 -29.13 1.87
C VAL A 40 -0.47 -30.48 1.35
N GLY A 41 0.74 -30.87 1.74
CA GLY A 41 1.43 -32.03 1.21
C GLY A 41 2.08 -31.74 -0.14
N VAL A 42 2.87 -30.66 -0.21
CA VAL A 42 3.65 -30.28 -1.40
C VAL A 42 5.13 -30.10 -1.03
N PRO A 43 6.07 -30.28 -1.98
CA PRO A 43 7.51 -30.08 -1.74
C PRO A 43 7.93 -28.68 -1.31
N GLY A 44 7.27 -27.62 -1.80
CA GLY A 44 7.68 -26.26 -1.46
C GLY A 44 6.58 -25.23 -1.62
N ALA A 45 6.78 -24.07 -1.02
CA ALA A 45 5.90 -22.93 -1.13
C ALA A 45 6.70 -21.62 -1.23
N VAL A 46 6.12 -20.65 -1.92
CA VAL A 46 6.62 -19.28 -2.03
C VAL A 46 5.46 -18.33 -1.80
N VAL A 47 5.69 -17.25 -1.07
CA VAL A 47 4.75 -16.15 -0.94
C VAL A 47 5.43 -14.87 -1.38
N VAL A 48 4.81 -14.14 -2.30
CA VAL A 48 5.24 -12.81 -2.73
C VAL A 48 4.17 -11.81 -2.37
N VAL A 49 4.56 -10.67 -1.79
CA VAL A 49 3.71 -9.49 -1.59
C VAL A 49 4.31 -8.30 -2.33
N LEU A 50 3.45 -7.51 -2.97
CA LEU A 50 3.86 -6.38 -3.82
C LEU A 50 4.11 -5.11 -3.01
N GLU A 51 3.28 -4.88 -2.00
CA GLU A 51 3.51 -3.83 -1.01
C GLU A 51 4.37 -4.40 0.10
N VAL A 52 5.66 -4.05 0.05
CA VAL A 52 6.66 -4.58 0.95
C VAL A 52 6.36 -4.10 2.39
N PRO A 53 6.16 -5.02 3.36
CA PRO A 53 5.88 -4.65 4.75
C PRO A 53 7.07 -3.97 5.43
N ASP A 54 8.29 -4.39 5.08
CA ASP A 54 9.57 -3.84 5.53
C ASP A 54 10.53 -3.71 4.33
N PRO A 55 10.96 -2.50 3.96
CA PRO A 55 11.89 -2.27 2.84
C PRO A 55 13.18 -3.09 2.92
N LEU A 56 13.62 -3.50 4.12
CA LEU A 56 14.85 -4.28 4.32
C LEU A 56 14.63 -5.79 4.15
N ALA A 57 13.48 -6.32 4.58
CA ALA A 57 13.17 -7.74 4.50
C ALA A 57 12.64 -8.19 3.12
N GLY A 58 12.17 -7.24 2.29
CA GLY A 58 11.61 -7.54 0.98
C GLY A 58 10.23 -8.21 1.05
N GLY A 59 9.67 -8.48 -0.13
CA GLY A 59 8.32 -9.05 -0.27
C GLY A 59 8.27 -10.53 -0.60
N LEU A 60 9.42 -11.23 -0.62
CA LEU A 60 9.54 -12.61 -1.11
C LEU A 60 9.92 -13.55 0.04
N PHE A 61 9.12 -14.60 0.23
CA PHE A 61 9.29 -15.60 1.28
C PHE A 61 9.27 -16.99 0.65
N GLY A 62 10.18 -17.87 1.01
CA GLY A 62 10.22 -19.27 0.57
C GLY A 62 10.21 -20.22 1.77
N SER A 63 9.59 -21.40 1.60
CA SER A 63 9.55 -22.43 2.64
C SER A 63 10.92 -23.03 2.96
N ASP A 64 11.82 -22.99 1.98
CA ASP A 64 13.20 -23.41 2.07
C ASP A 64 14.03 -22.69 0.98
N ALA A 65 15.33 -22.98 0.93
CA ALA A 65 16.25 -22.36 -0.03
C ALA A 65 15.93 -22.71 -1.50
N ALA A 66 15.39 -23.91 -1.77
CA ALA A 66 15.06 -24.34 -3.13
C ALA A 66 13.81 -23.59 -3.65
N ALA A 67 12.78 -23.49 -2.82
CA ALA A 67 11.58 -22.71 -3.10
C ALA A 67 11.92 -21.22 -3.26
N LEU A 68 12.73 -20.67 -2.35
CA LEU A 68 13.17 -19.28 -2.43
C LEU A 68 13.91 -18.99 -3.74
N ARG A 69 14.82 -19.89 -4.16
CA ARG A 69 15.55 -19.77 -5.43
C ARG A 69 14.63 -19.68 -6.65
N ILE A 70 13.53 -20.44 -6.66
CA ILE A 70 12.50 -20.40 -7.72
C ILE A 70 11.77 -19.06 -7.72
N GLY A 71 11.39 -18.57 -6.53
CA GLY A 71 10.75 -17.27 -6.36
C GLY A 71 11.65 -16.10 -6.80
N GLU A 72 12.92 -16.12 -6.40
CA GLU A 72 13.90 -15.07 -6.68
C GLU A 72 14.12 -14.87 -8.18
N VAL A 73 14.31 -15.96 -8.94
CA VAL A 73 14.56 -15.82 -10.39
C VAL A 73 13.37 -15.22 -11.12
N GLN A 74 12.14 -15.62 -10.76
CA GLN A 74 10.94 -15.02 -11.33
C GLN A 74 10.79 -13.56 -10.93
N HIS A 75 11.11 -13.24 -9.66
CA HIS A 75 11.01 -11.88 -9.14
C HIS A 75 12.02 -10.94 -9.81
N GLN A 76 13.27 -11.38 -9.97
CA GLN A 76 14.33 -10.61 -10.62
C GLN A 76 14.08 -10.41 -12.11
N ALA A 77 13.60 -11.44 -12.80
CA ALA A 77 13.32 -11.36 -14.23
C ALA A 77 12.03 -10.57 -14.55
N GLY A 78 11.10 -10.46 -13.60
CA GLY A 78 9.76 -9.90 -13.86
C GLY A 78 8.92 -10.73 -14.85
N GLU A 79 9.37 -11.94 -15.16
CA GLU A 79 8.75 -12.87 -16.10
C GLU A 79 8.51 -14.25 -15.44
N GLY A 80 7.56 -15.00 -15.99
CA GLY A 80 7.23 -16.36 -15.56
C GLY A 80 5.82 -16.50 -14.99
N PRO A 81 5.47 -17.70 -14.50
CA PRO A 81 4.14 -17.99 -13.98
C PRO A 81 3.71 -17.09 -12.80
N LEU A 82 4.63 -16.80 -11.87
CA LEU A 82 4.33 -15.96 -10.72
C LEU A 82 4.05 -14.50 -11.13
N PRO A 83 4.93 -13.79 -11.88
CA PRO A 83 4.62 -12.44 -12.38
C PRO A 83 3.39 -12.40 -13.30
N THR A 84 3.12 -13.47 -14.07
CA THR A 84 1.90 -13.56 -14.87
C THR A 84 0.64 -13.63 -14.00
N THR A 85 0.70 -14.34 -12.87
CA THR A 85 -0.39 -14.42 -11.88
C THR A 85 -0.64 -13.05 -11.26
N VAL A 86 0.42 -12.32 -10.90
CA VAL A 86 0.34 -10.93 -10.43
C VAL A 86 -0.36 -10.06 -11.48
N ARG A 87 0.08 -10.11 -12.74
CA ARG A 87 -0.46 -9.24 -13.80
C ARG A 87 -1.91 -9.53 -14.15
N THR A 88 -2.31 -10.81 -14.12
CA THR A 88 -3.65 -11.23 -14.54
C THR A 88 -4.66 -11.27 -13.40
N GLY A 89 -4.21 -11.36 -12.15
CA GLY A 89 -5.08 -11.59 -10.98
C GLY A 89 -5.82 -12.92 -11.05
N ARG A 90 -5.34 -13.87 -11.85
CA ARG A 90 -5.96 -15.20 -12.04
C ARG A 90 -4.97 -16.27 -11.65
N ARG A 91 -5.48 -17.35 -11.03
CA ARG A 91 -4.66 -18.53 -10.73
C ARG A 91 -4.02 -19.08 -11.99
N THR A 92 -2.79 -19.56 -11.88
CA THR A 92 -2.08 -20.23 -12.97
C THR A 92 -1.59 -21.59 -12.51
N VAL A 93 -1.63 -22.57 -13.43
CA VAL A 93 -1.11 -23.91 -13.20
C VAL A 93 -0.05 -24.17 -14.25
N THR A 94 1.15 -24.54 -13.81
CA THR A 94 2.30 -24.81 -14.65
C THR A 94 2.75 -26.25 -14.39
N PRO A 95 2.38 -27.20 -15.28
CA PRO A 95 2.73 -28.60 -15.10
C PRO A 95 4.24 -28.88 -15.18
N ASP A 96 4.98 -28.03 -15.91
CA ASP A 96 6.41 -28.18 -16.14
C ASP A 96 7.14 -26.83 -16.15
N LEU A 97 7.77 -26.50 -15.03
CA LEU A 97 8.64 -25.33 -14.85
C LEU A 97 9.95 -25.47 -15.62
N THR A 98 10.43 -26.69 -15.92
CA THR A 98 11.71 -26.91 -16.61
C THR A 98 11.69 -26.50 -18.08
N ARG A 99 10.51 -26.09 -18.57
CA ARG A 99 10.26 -25.58 -19.91
C ARG A 99 9.65 -24.17 -19.90
N SER A 100 9.59 -23.54 -18.73
CA SER A 100 9.00 -22.21 -18.55
C SER A 100 10.01 -21.12 -18.87
N SER A 101 9.52 -19.99 -19.39
CA SER A 101 10.28 -18.74 -19.44
C SER A 101 10.25 -18.07 -18.05
N PRO A 102 11.31 -17.34 -17.68
CA PRO A 102 12.57 -17.17 -18.42
C PRO A 102 13.46 -18.44 -18.35
N PRO A 103 14.47 -18.63 -19.23
CA PRO A 103 15.33 -19.81 -19.22
C PRO A 103 16.00 -20.10 -17.86
N GLU A 104 16.31 -19.05 -17.08
CA GLU A 104 16.85 -19.16 -15.73
C GLU A 104 15.88 -19.84 -14.76
N LEU A 105 14.56 -19.71 -14.98
CA LEU A 105 13.54 -20.43 -14.22
C LEU A 105 13.56 -21.92 -14.56
N ALA A 106 13.65 -22.23 -15.85
CA ALA A 106 13.79 -23.62 -16.30
C ALA A 106 15.03 -24.29 -15.70
N GLU A 107 16.17 -23.61 -15.68
CA GLU A 107 17.39 -24.12 -15.06
C GLU A 107 17.26 -24.25 -13.53
N ALA A 108 16.70 -23.25 -12.85
CA ALA A 108 16.46 -23.33 -11.42
C ALA A 108 15.52 -24.50 -11.05
N ALA A 109 14.47 -24.74 -11.84
CA ALA A 109 13.55 -25.86 -11.66
C ALA A 109 14.24 -27.23 -11.79
N LYS A 110 15.17 -27.37 -12.76
CA LYS A 110 15.99 -28.59 -12.92
C LYS A 110 16.93 -28.79 -11.74
N GLN A 111 17.61 -27.73 -11.29
CA GLN A 111 18.60 -27.79 -10.20
C GLN A 111 17.95 -28.09 -8.85
N THR A 112 16.79 -27.49 -8.57
CA THR A 112 16.07 -27.66 -7.30
C THR A 112 15.19 -28.90 -7.26
N GLY A 113 14.84 -29.47 -8.43
CA GLY A 113 13.87 -30.56 -8.53
C GLY A 113 12.41 -30.11 -8.37
N LEU A 114 12.15 -28.80 -8.26
CA LEU A 114 10.81 -28.22 -8.20
C LEU A 114 10.33 -27.93 -9.62
N THR A 115 9.60 -28.89 -10.19
CA THR A 115 9.28 -28.95 -11.62
C THR A 115 7.85 -28.56 -11.95
N SER A 116 6.96 -28.34 -10.98
CA SER A 116 5.58 -27.90 -11.25
C SER A 116 5.18 -26.78 -10.29
N ALA A 117 4.26 -25.90 -10.72
CA ALA A 117 3.77 -24.81 -9.89
C ALA A 117 2.25 -24.62 -10.00
N VAL A 118 1.64 -24.22 -8.89
CA VAL A 118 0.29 -23.69 -8.83
C VAL A 118 0.36 -22.34 -8.14
N ASN A 119 -0.06 -21.28 -8.82
CA ASN A 119 -0.03 -19.92 -8.30
C ASN A 119 -1.46 -19.46 -8.00
N VAL A 120 -1.70 -18.96 -6.81
CA VAL A 120 -2.97 -18.39 -6.36
C VAL A 120 -2.73 -16.93 -6.00
N PRO A 121 -3.44 -15.98 -6.65
CA PRO A 121 -3.26 -14.57 -6.36
C PRO A 121 -3.86 -14.22 -4.99
N ILE A 122 -3.14 -13.41 -4.23
CA ILE A 122 -3.63 -12.78 -2.99
C ILE A 122 -4.21 -11.43 -3.39
N MET A 123 -5.50 -11.23 -3.15
CA MET A 123 -6.26 -10.09 -3.68
C MET A 123 -6.72 -9.16 -2.56
N ILE A 124 -6.53 -7.86 -2.70
CA ILE A 124 -7.08 -6.82 -1.81
C ILE A 124 -7.90 -5.88 -2.68
N ASP A 125 -9.17 -5.66 -2.35
CA ASP A 125 -10.09 -4.79 -3.09
C ASP A 125 -10.10 -5.04 -4.61
N GLY A 126 -10.10 -6.32 -5.00
CA GLY A 126 -10.10 -6.74 -6.40
C GLY A 126 -8.77 -6.51 -7.14
N ARG A 127 -7.70 -6.10 -6.44
CA ARG A 127 -6.36 -5.91 -7.00
C ARG A 127 -5.38 -6.95 -6.45
N PRO A 128 -4.46 -7.47 -7.29
CA PRO A 128 -3.38 -8.33 -6.82
C PRO A 128 -2.50 -7.59 -5.82
N ALA A 129 -2.41 -8.11 -4.61
CA ALA A 129 -1.52 -7.64 -3.54
C ALA A 129 -0.32 -8.58 -3.35
N GLY A 130 -0.40 -9.80 -3.89
CA GLY A 130 0.63 -10.81 -3.79
C GLY A 130 0.26 -12.09 -4.53
N VAL A 131 1.09 -13.12 -4.39
CA VAL A 131 0.86 -14.47 -4.93
C VAL A 131 1.37 -15.48 -3.91
N LEU A 132 0.58 -16.52 -3.69
CA LEU A 132 0.98 -17.76 -3.05
C LEU A 132 1.26 -18.79 -4.15
N GLN A 133 2.48 -19.28 -4.22
CA GLN A 133 2.94 -20.28 -5.19
C GLN A 133 3.24 -21.59 -4.45
N LEU A 134 2.56 -22.65 -4.84
CA LEU A 134 2.85 -24.02 -4.41
C LEU A 134 3.77 -24.66 -5.44
N LEU A 135 4.81 -25.35 -4.99
CA LEU A 135 5.81 -25.98 -5.84
C LEU A 135 5.78 -27.49 -5.65
N GLY A 136 5.76 -28.21 -6.77
CA GLY A 136 5.77 -29.67 -6.86
C GLY A 136 7.03 -30.20 -7.51
N SER A 137 7.34 -31.46 -7.26
CA SER A 137 8.45 -32.20 -7.88
C SER A 137 7.91 -33.24 -8.86
N GLN A 138 8.78 -33.91 -9.61
CA GLN A 138 8.36 -34.97 -10.53
C GLN A 138 7.60 -36.11 -9.82
N HIS A 139 7.99 -36.46 -8.60
CA HIS A 139 7.38 -37.54 -7.83
C HIS A 139 6.17 -37.09 -6.99
N GLN A 140 6.02 -35.77 -6.79
CA GLN A 140 4.94 -35.16 -6.03
C GLN A 140 4.52 -33.85 -6.71
N PRO A 141 3.84 -33.93 -7.87
CA PRO A 141 3.47 -32.77 -8.66
C PRO A 141 2.34 -31.99 -7.98
N VAL A 142 2.31 -30.68 -8.20
CA VAL A 142 1.18 -29.84 -7.79
C VAL A 142 0.09 -29.87 -8.87
N ALA A 143 -1.11 -30.24 -8.44
CA ALA A 143 -2.33 -30.28 -9.24
C ALA A 143 -3.26 -29.08 -8.94
N PRO A 144 -4.19 -28.72 -9.85
CA PRO A 144 -5.11 -27.60 -9.68
C PRO A 144 -5.92 -27.63 -8.38
N GLU A 145 -6.22 -28.81 -7.85
CA GLU A 145 -7.00 -29.00 -6.62
C GLU A 145 -6.28 -28.43 -5.39
N HIS A 146 -4.95 -28.31 -5.43
CA HIS A 146 -4.22 -27.63 -4.35
C HIS A 146 -4.54 -26.13 -4.30
N ALA A 147 -4.88 -25.49 -5.43
CA ALA A 147 -5.32 -24.11 -5.44
C ALA A 147 -6.63 -23.93 -4.67
N ASP A 148 -7.56 -24.87 -4.84
CA ASP A 148 -8.84 -24.84 -4.15
C ASP A 148 -8.66 -25.15 -2.66
N ALA A 149 -7.75 -26.07 -2.32
CA ALA A 149 -7.41 -26.39 -0.93
C ALA A 149 -6.89 -25.17 -0.15
N VAL A 150 -5.95 -24.40 -0.72
CA VAL A 150 -5.35 -23.23 -0.04
C VAL A 150 -6.19 -21.96 -0.10
N ARG A 151 -7.35 -21.97 -0.78
CA ARG A 151 -8.19 -20.77 -0.94
C ARG A 151 -8.55 -20.10 0.40
N PRO A 152 -8.99 -20.82 1.46
CA PRO A 152 -9.32 -20.19 2.74
C PRO A 152 -8.12 -19.47 3.38
N LEU A 153 -6.91 -20.01 3.18
CA LEU A 153 -5.69 -19.38 3.66
C LEU A 153 -5.37 -18.12 2.85
N VAL A 154 -5.51 -18.17 1.53
CA VAL A 154 -5.32 -17.00 0.66
C VAL A 154 -6.31 -15.88 1.02
N ASP A 155 -7.59 -16.22 1.24
CA ASP A 155 -8.62 -15.26 1.65
C ASP A 155 -8.29 -14.62 3.01
N MET A 156 -7.80 -15.43 3.98
CA MET A 156 -7.35 -14.93 5.26
C MET A 156 -6.12 -14.01 5.10
N LEU A 157 -5.11 -14.42 4.33
CA LEU A 157 -3.93 -13.59 4.04
C LEU A 157 -4.31 -12.25 3.42
N SER A 158 -5.23 -12.26 2.45
CA SER A 158 -5.81 -11.05 1.87
C SER A 158 -6.36 -10.10 2.93
N CYS A 159 -7.16 -10.62 3.86
CA CYS A 159 -7.70 -9.83 4.97
C CYS A 159 -6.59 -9.27 5.86
N ARG A 160 -5.61 -10.09 6.25
CA ARG A 160 -4.52 -9.67 7.13
C ARG A 160 -3.60 -8.62 6.52
N LEU A 161 -3.32 -8.73 5.22
CA LEU A 161 -2.55 -7.72 4.51
C LEU A 161 -3.32 -6.40 4.40
N ALA A 162 -4.64 -6.46 4.18
CA ALA A 162 -5.51 -5.28 4.18
C ALA A 162 -5.56 -4.61 5.57
N ASP A 163 -5.73 -5.41 6.63
CA ASP A 163 -5.69 -4.95 8.03
C ASP A 163 -4.38 -4.22 8.33
N GLY A 164 -3.24 -4.83 8.00
CA GLY A 164 -1.92 -4.24 8.22
C GLY A 164 -1.73 -2.93 7.45
N ARG A 165 -2.20 -2.86 6.21
CA ARG A 165 -2.16 -1.62 5.40
C ARG A 165 -3.02 -0.51 6.00
N ALA A 166 -4.25 -0.84 6.39
CA ALA A 166 -5.18 0.11 7.00
C ALA A 166 -4.62 0.64 8.32
N PHE A 167 -4.10 -0.25 9.16
CA PHE A 167 -3.49 0.12 10.45
C PHE A 167 -2.28 1.02 10.28
N ARG A 168 -1.33 0.69 9.39
CA ARG A 168 -0.17 1.58 9.10
C ARG A 168 -0.60 2.96 8.61
N THR A 169 -1.61 3.00 7.74
CA THR A 169 -2.14 4.27 7.20
C THR A 169 -2.76 5.13 8.30
N ALA A 170 -3.60 4.52 9.15
CA ALA A 170 -4.25 5.21 10.27
C ALA A 170 -3.22 5.69 11.31
N SER A 171 -2.31 4.81 11.75
CA SER A 171 -1.25 5.16 12.69
C SER A 171 -0.34 6.27 12.17
N GLY A 172 0.01 6.23 10.88
CA GLY A 172 0.78 7.31 10.24
C GLY A 172 0.01 8.62 10.09
N ALA A 173 -1.32 8.60 9.99
CA ALA A 173 -2.15 9.81 10.01
C ALA A 173 -2.20 10.43 11.41
N VAL A 174 -2.43 9.61 12.44
CA VAL A 174 -2.42 10.03 13.85
C VAL A 174 -1.07 10.64 14.20
N ALA A 175 0.04 9.97 13.88
CA ALA A 175 1.38 10.48 14.16
C ALA A 175 1.63 11.85 13.51
N ARG A 176 1.19 12.06 12.26
CA ARG A 176 1.31 13.36 11.57
C ARG A 176 0.46 14.45 12.24
N MET A 177 -0.78 14.13 12.63
CA MET A 177 -1.66 15.07 13.34
C MET A 177 -1.07 15.46 14.69
N THR A 178 -0.58 14.49 15.47
CA THR A 178 0.07 14.74 16.75
C THR A 178 1.30 15.63 16.59
N ALA A 179 2.18 15.33 15.62
CA ALA A 179 3.36 16.15 15.34
C ALA A 179 3.00 17.59 14.96
N GLN A 180 1.91 17.80 14.21
CA GLN A 180 1.41 19.15 13.89
C GLN A 180 0.91 19.89 15.13
N LEU A 181 0.19 19.21 16.01
CA LEU A 181 -0.30 19.78 17.27
C LEU A 181 0.83 20.13 18.24
N GLU A 182 1.85 19.27 18.35
CA GLU A 182 3.03 19.50 19.19
C GLU A 182 3.78 20.79 18.81
N VAL A 183 3.78 21.15 17.53
CA VAL A 183 4.38 22.40 17.04
C VAL A 183 3.44 23.60 17.22
N ALA A 184 2.15 23.44 16.89
CA ALA A 184 1.19 24.54 16.88
C ALA A 184 0.77 25.00 18.29
N ALA A 185 0.67 24.06 19.24
CA ALA A 185 0.15 24.36 20.58
C ALA A 185 1.02 25.36 21.37
N PRO A 186 2.36 25.19 21.47
CA PRO A 186 3.20 26.17 22.15
C PRO A 186 3.15 27.54 21.48
N ILE A 187 3.11 27.60 20.15
CA ILE A 187 3.02 28.86 19.39
C ILE A 187 1.73 29.59 19.73
N ALA A 188 0.58 28.92 19.62
CA ALA A 188 -0.71 29.51 19.95
C ALA A 188 -0.76 30.00 21.42
N GLN A 189 -0.21 29.20 22.35
CA GLN A 189 -0.15 29.55 23.77
C GLN A 189 0.75 30.76 24.02
N ALA A 190 1.98 30.77 23.50
CA ALA A 190 2.90 31.89 23.63
C ALA A 190 2.32 33.17 23.00
N THR A 191 1.70 33.07 21.82
CA THR A 191 1.00 34.18 21.18
C THR A 191 -0.11 34.73 22.07
N GLY A 192 -0.96 33.89 22.66
CA GLY A 192 -2.00 34.33 23.59
C GLY A 192 -1.44 35.00 24.85
N MET A 193 -0.35 34.45 25.41
CA MET A 193 0.33 35.03 26.58
C MET A 193 0.95 36.40 26.28
N LEU A 194 1.54 36.56 25.09
CA LEU A 194 2.12 37.83 24.64
C LEU A 194 1.03 38.86 24.33
N ALA A 195 -0.09 38.43 23.73
CA ALA A 195 -1.25 39.27 23.47
C ALA A 195 -1.80 39.87 24.76
N GLU A 196 -1.99 39.03 25.79
CA GLU A 196 -2.44 39.47 27.11
C GLU A 196 -1.42 40.40 27.79
N ARG A 197 -0.15 40.00 27.84
CA ARG A 197 0.92 40.77 28.51
C ARG A 197 1.10 42.16 27.92
N TYR A 198 0.99 42.30 26.60
CA TYR A 198 1.23 43.56 25.90
C TYR A 198 -0.05 44.29 25.50
N HIS A 199 -1.22 43.78 25.91
CA HIS A 199 -2.54 44.33 25.56
C HIS A 199 -2.70 44.59 24.05
N THR A 200 -2.32 43.59 23.25
CA THR A 200 -2.35 43.62 21.78
C THR A 200 -3.22 42.47 21.25
N ASP A 201 -3.54 42.50 19.96
CA ASP A 201 -4.24 41.38 19.33
C ASP A 201 -3.30 40.20 19.05
N ALA A 202 -3.89 39.05 18.72
CA ALA A 202 -3.15 37.82 18.47
C ALA A 202 -2.26 37.89 17.21
N GLU A 203 -2.62 38.72 16.23
CA GLU A 203 -1.85 38.86 14.98
C GLU A 203 -0.56 39.65 15.22
N GLU A 204 -0.65 40.75 15.96
CA GLU A 204 0.50 41.54 16.42
C GLU A 204 1.40 40.73 17.36
N ALA A 205 0.84 40.03 18.35
CA ALA A 205 1.60 39.15 19.24
C ALA A 205 2.29 38.00 18.48
N GLY A 206 1.64 37.43 17.47
CA GLY A 206 2.20 36.38 16.61
C GLY A 206 3.38 36.90 15.78
N ARG A 207 3.24 38.08 15.16
CA ARG A 207 4.35 38.74 14.43
C ARG A 207 5.53 39.06 15.35
N PHE A 208 5.24 39.52 16.57
CA PHE A 208 6.29 39.77 17.57
C PHE A 208 7.05 38.49 17.92
N LEU A 209 6.34 37.40 18.24
CA LEU A 209 6.95 36.10 18.52
C LEU A 209 7.86 35.61 17.38
N ALA A 210 7.39 35.71 16.13
CA ALA A 210 8.16 35.35 14.94
C ALA A 210 9.43 36.21 14.77
N SER A 211 9.33 37.51 15.03
CA SER A 211 10.47 38.43 14.99
C SER A 211 11.52 38.08 16.05
N GLN A 212 11.09 37.77 17.28
CA GLN A 212 12.00 37.37 18.36
C GLN A 212 12.71 36.05 18.04
N ALA A 213 11.99 35.05 17.54
CA ALA A 213 12.59 33.79 17.11
C ALA A 213 13.65 33.98 16.01
N THR A 214 13.35 34.85 15.03
CA THR A 214 14.27 35.17 13.93
C THR A 214 15.53 35.88 14.43
N LYS A 215 15.38 36.87 15.32
CA LYS A 215 16.52 37.58 15.93
C LYS A 215 17.41 36.65 16.76
N ALA A 216 16.81 35.69 17.44
CA ALA A 216 17.52 34.68 18.23
C ALA A 216 18.11 33.53 17.40
N GLY A 217 17.76 33.43 16.11
CA GLY A 217 18.25 32.35 15.23
C GLY A 217 17.67 30.97 15.58
N VAL A 218 16.52 30.91 16.25
CA VAL A 218 15.88 29.64 16.67
C VAL A 218 14.52 29.45 15.99
N PRO A 219 14.04 28.21 15.83
CA PRO A 219 12.68 27.93 15.37
C PRO A 219 11.62 28.63 16.25
N ILE A 220 10.57 29.16 15.61
CA ILE A 220 9.47 29.85 16.33
C ILE A 220 8.80 28.95 17.37
N ALA A 221 8.68 27.64 17.10
CA ALA A 221 8.12 26.67 18.03
C ALA A 221 8.99 26.51 19.29
N GLU A 222 10.32 26.57 19.14
CA GLU A 222 11.28 26.47 20.24
C GLU A 222 11.25 27.74 21.11
N MET A 223 11.21 28.92 20.47
CA MET A 223 11.01 30.20 21.16
C MET A 223 9.68 30.20 21.93
N ALA A 224 8.60 29.72 21.30
CA ALA A 224 7.29 29.64 21.92
C ALA A 224 7.28 28.69 23.14
N ALA A 225 7.87 27.50 23.00
CA ALA A 225 8.03 26.57 24.11
C ALA A 225 8.83 27.18 25.27
N THR A 226 9.88 27.96 24.97
CA THR A 226 10.69 28.67 25.97
C THR A 226 9.86 29.72 26.72
N ILE A 227 9.02 30.49 26.02
CA ILE A 227 8.14 31.51 26.63
C ILE A 227 7.07 30.85 27.52
N VAL A 228 6.47 29.77 27.03
CA VAL A 228 5.49 28.98 27.79
C VAL A 228 6.13 28.41 29.05
N ALA A 229 7.30 27.77 28.95
CA ALA A 229 8.01 27.17 30.07
C ALA A 229 8.53 28.21 31.08
N GLY A 230 9.08 29.34 30.60
CA GLY A 230 9.64 30.41 31.43
C GLY A 230 8.59 31.11 32.30
N THR A 231 7.32 31.13 31.87
CA THR A 231 6.23 31.70 32.66
C THR A 231 5.75 30.74 33.75
N VAL A 232 5.77 29.43 33.51
CA VAL A 232 5.47 28.41 34.53
C VAL A 232 6.53 28.38 35.63
N ALA A 233 7.78 28.73 35.30
CA ALA A 233 8.89 28.83 36.26
C ALA A 233 8.98 30.18 37.01
N GLY A 234 8.08 31.14 36.74
CA GLY A 234 8.04 32.43 37.44
C GLY A 234 9.15 33.42 37.07
N THR A 235 9.90 33.20 35.99
CA THR A 235 11.02 34.07 35.61
C THR A 235 10.54 35.21 34.71
N VAL A 236 10.47 36.40 35.29
CA VAL A 236 10.24 37.67 34.59
C VAL A 236 11.47 37.97 33.72
N VAL A 237 11.39 37.68 32.42
CA VAL A 237 12.36 38.22 31.45
C VAL A 237 11.93 39.65 31.09
N GLY A 238 12.90 40.54 31.18
CA GLY A 238 12.83 42.00 31.25
C GLY A 238 11.90 42.71 30.26
N SER A 239 11.37 43.80 30.77
CA SER A 239 10.63 44.86 30.09
C SER A 239 11.48 45.56 29.02
N ASP A 240 11.43 45.09 27.79
CA ASP A 240 11.60 45.97 26.64
C ASP A 240 10.26 46.04 25.91
N ARG A 241 9.57 47.17 26.07
CA ARG A 241 8.53 47.55 25.12
C ARG A 241 9.20 47.65 23.76
N PRO A 242 8.80 46.87 22.74
CA PRO A 242 9.29 47.15 21.41
C PRO A 242 8.79 48.55 21.01
N GLU A 243 9.71 49.43 20.62
CA GLU A 243 9.34 50.57 19.79
C GLU A 243 8.71 50.01 18.51
N VAL A 244 7.40 50.15 18.39
CA VAL A 244 6.65 49.90 17.17
C VAL A 244 7.03 51.01 16.18
N PRO A 245 7.46 50.71 14.95
CA PRO A 245 7.47 51.72 13.90
C PRO A 245 6.02 52.19 13.73
N ALA A 246 5.74 53.42 14.15
CA ALA A 246 4.43 54.03 13.98
C ALA A 246 3.94 53.79 12.55
N GLN A 247 2.74 53.24 12.41
CA GLN A 247 2.01 53.32 11.16
C GLN A 247 2.02 54.80 10.76
N ARG A 248 2.65 55.11 9.62
CA ARG A 248 2.45 56.41 8.98
C ARG A 248 0.95 56.51 8.76
N HIS A 249 0.31 57.40 9.51
CA HIS A 249 -1.00 57.90 9.16
C HIS A 249 -0.92 58.30 7.69
N ALA A 250 -1.65 57.56 6.83
CA ALA A 250 -2.01 58.11 5.55
C ALA A 250 -2.79 59.40 5.85
N ASP A 251 -2.36 60.50 5.24
CA ASP A 251 -3.02 61.79 5.33
C ASP A 251 -4.55 61.63 5.13
N PRO A 252 -5.38 62.43 5.81
CA PRO A 252 -6.81 62.37 5.62
C PRO A 252 -7.13 62.68 4.16
N VAL A 253 -7.71 61.69 3.46
CA VAL A 253 -8.30 61.87 2.14
C VAL A 253 -9.41 62.92 2.27
N PRO A 254 -9.40 64.01 1.48
CA PRO A 254 -10.45 65.01 1.55
C PRO A 254 -11.79 64.40 1.12
N PRO A 255 -12.93 64.90 1.66
CA PRO A 255 -14.24 64.33 1.37
C PRO A 255 -14.53 64.50 -0.13
N THR A 256 -14.65 63.39 -0.84
CA THR A 256 -15.12 63.37 -2.23
C THR A 256 -16.64 63.32 -2.21
N GLU A 257 -17.22 64.29 -2.91
CA GLU A 257 -18.66 64.48 -3.06
C GLU A 257 -19.38 63.22 -3.54
N ASP A 258 -20.58 63.07 -2.98
CA ASP A 258 -21.58 62.07 -3.26
C ASP A 258 -21.97 62.03 -4.75
N ARG A 259 -21.72 60.88 -5.42
CA ARG A 259 -22.47 60.49 -6.63
C ARG A 259 -22.74 58.99 -6.66
N PRO A 260 -23.97 58.56 -7.01
CA PRO A 260 -24.43 57.21 -6.78
C PRO A 260 -24.07 56.26 -7.94
N GLY A 261 -23.74 55.02 -7.60
CA GLY A 261 -23.99 53.88 -8.50
C GLY A 261 -22.77 53.00 -8.80
N ARG A 262 -22.69 51.86 -8.10
CA ARG A 262 -22.71 50.48 -8.65
C ARG A 262 -22.08 49.51 -7.63
N ARG A 263 -22.93 48.69 -7.00
CA ARG A 263 -22.50 47.51 -6.25
C ARG A 263 -21.76 46.56 -7.20
N ARG A 264 -20.50 46.27 -6.93
CA ARG A 264 -19.85 45.02 -7.38
C ARG A 264 -19.61 44.17 -6.14
N LEU A 265 -20.23 42.98 -6.13
CA LEU A 265 -19.91 41.90 -5.21
C LEU A 265 -18.42 41.56 -5.36
N HIS A 266 -17.67 41.54 -4.26
CA HIS A 266 -16.35 40.93 -4.22
C HIS A 266 -16.53 39.42 -4.06
N GLU A 267 -16.20 38.69 -5.12
CA GLU A 267 -15.94 37.25 -5.10
C GLU A 267 -14.73 36.94 -4.22
N TYR A 268 -14.86 35.92 -3.37
CA TYR A 268 -13.73 35.30 -2.67
C TYR A 268 -12.81 34.60 -3.69
N PRO A 269 -11.48 34.61 -3.51
CA PRO A 269 -10.59 33.88 -4.41
C PRO A 269 -10.72 32.37 -4.19
N HIS A 270 -11.07 31.66 -5.26
CA HIS A 270 -11.04 30.19 -5.33
C HIS A 270 -9.60 29.65 -5.18
N PRO A 271 -9.43 28.45 -4.58
CA PRO A 271 -8.13 27.79 -4.47
C PRO A 271 -7.58 27.36 -5.84
N LEU A 272 -6.27 27.51 -6.02
CA LEU A 272 -5.52 27.18 -7.23
C LEU A 272 -5.66 25.69 -7.61
N PRO A 273 -5.81 25.35 -8.90
CA PRO A 273 -5.79 23.97 -9.36
C PRO A 273 -4.35 23.38 -9.35
N PRO A 274 -4.20 22.06 -9.18
CA PRO A 274 -2.89 21.41 -9.20
C PRO A 274 -2.24 21.44 -10.61
N PRO A 275 -0.90 21.38 -10.70
CA PRO A 275 -0.19 21.52 -11.97
C PRO A 275 -0.48 20.37 -12.95
N ALA A 276 -0.56 20.74 -14.23
CA ALA A 276 -0.87 19.86 -15.34
C ALA A 276 0.17 18.73 -15.50
N ARG A 277 -0.32 17.49 -15.62
CA ARG A 277 0.47 16.35 -16.09
C ARG A 277 0.83 16.57 -17.56
N THR A 278 2.11 16.50 -17.89
CA THR A 278 2.60 16.42 -19.26
C THR A 278 2.09 15.13 -19.91
N SER A 279 1.14 15.26 -20.84
CA SER A 279 0.69 14.17 -21.70
C SER A 279 1.63 14.01 -22.88
N ALA A 280 2.63 13.14 -22.73
CA ALA A 280 3.33 12.53 -23.84
C ALA A 280 3.15 11.02 -23.74
N ASP A 281 1.94 10.53 -24.00
CA ASP A 281 1.77 9.25 -24.69
C ASP A 281 0.35 9.11 -25.23
N ARG A 282 0.24 8.97 -26.56
CA ARG A 282 -0.99 8.56 -27.24
C ARG A 282 -0.83 7.07 -27.56
N PRO A 283 -1.79 6.21 -27.20
CA PRO A 283 -2.08 5.04 -28.00
C PRO A 283 -3.30 5.29 -28.87
N GLY A 284 -3.12 5.05 -30.17
CA GLY A 284 -4.08 5.29 -31.23
C GLY A 284 -5.42 4.57 -31.06
N GLY A 285 -6.44 5.19 -31.65
CA GLY A 285 -7.79 4.69 -31.72
C GLY A 285 -7.92 3.34 -32.43
N ARG A 286 -8.58 2.43 -31.72
CA ARG A 286 -9.62 1.49 -32.19
C ARG A 286 -9.76 1.38 -33.71
N ARG A 287 -9.21 0.31 -34.29
CA ARG A 287 -9.77 -0.30 -35.50
C ARG A 287 -11.08 -1.01 -35.12
N ARG A 288 -12.16 -0.63 -35.79
CA ARG A 288 -13.39 -1.43 -35.90
C ARG A 288 -13.04 -2.70 -36.69
N LEU A 289 -13.24 -3.87 -36.09
CA LEU A 289 -13.37 -5.12 -36.83
C LEU A 289 -14.85 -5.41 -36.95
N GLY A 290 -15.27 -5.58 -38.21
CA GLY A 290 -16.60 -6.02 -38.58
C GLY A 290 -16.86 -7.45 -38.15
N GLU A 291 -18.15 -7.77 -38.08
CA GLU A 291 -18.72 -9.10 -37.94
C GLU A 291 -18.17 -10.07 -39.01
N PRO A 292 -18.32 -11.38 -38.78
CA PRO A 292 -19.49 -11.99 -39.39
C PRO A 292 -20.30 -12.88 -38.45
N VAL A 293 -21.61 -12.76 -38.60
CA VAL A 293 -22.64 -13.70 -38.18
C VAL A 293 -22.39 -15.05 -38.84
N ALA A 294 -22.23 -16.11 -38.04
CA ALA A 294 -22.23 -17.48 -38.50
C ALA A 294 -23.46 -18.23 -37.96
N ASP A 295 -24.16 -18.79 -38.92
CA ASP A 295 -25.43 -19.49 -38.92
C ASP A 295 -25.48 -20.69 -37.95
N HIS A 296 -26.57 -20.77 -37.19
CA HIS A 296 -26.91 -21.95 -36.38
C HIS A 296 -27.58 -23.01 -37.27
N ARG A 297 -26.83 -24.07 -37.61
CA ARG A 297 -27.45 -25.36 -37.96
C ARG A 297 -26.86 -26.47 -37.11
N GLY A 298 -27.73 -27.07 -36.29
CA GLY A 298 -27.43 -28.25 -35.51
C GLY A 298 -27.36 -29.52 -36.35
N ALA A 299 -26.52 -30.45 -35.91
CA ALA A 299 -26.69 -31.88 -36.12
C ALA A 299 -25.89 -32.62 -35.04
N ALA A 300 -26.57 -33.53 -34.35
CA ALA A 300 -26.06 -34.34 -33.24
C ALA A 300 -25.06 -35.44 -33.70
N PRO A 301 -24.28 -36.03 -32.78
CA PRO A 301 -23.24 -37.01 -33.12
C PRO A 301 -23.80 -38.43 -33.29
N HIS A 302 -23.34 -39.11 -34.34
CA HIS A 302 -23.50 -40.55 -34.53
C HIS A 302 -22.65 -41.35 -33.54
N THR A 303 -23.30 -42.21 -32.75
CA THR A 303 -22.71 -43.32 -31.99
C THR A 303 -22.11 -44.41 -32.91
N PRO A 304 -20.94 -44.99 -32.58
CA PRO A 304 -20.41 -46.15 -33.29
C PRO A 304 -20.99 -47.46 -32.76
N ARG A 305 -21.45 -48.33 -33.67
CA ARG A 305 -21.92 -49.69 -33.39
C ARG A 305 -20.74 -50.63 -33.14
N HIS A 306 -20.80 -51.34 -32.02
CA HIS A 306 -20.04 -52.56 -31.73
C HIS A 306 -20.18 -53.61 -32.84
N ARG A 307 -19.07 -54.26 -33.22
CA ARG A 307 -19.08 -55.64 -33.71
C ARG A 307 -18.09 -56.46 -32.88
N ARG A 308 -18.61 -57.57 -32.36
CA ARG A 308 -17.97 -58.52 -31.45
C ARG A 308 -16.84 -59.28 -32.12
N ALA A 309 -15.88 -59.61 -31.26
CA ALA A 309 -14.76 -60.51 -31.48
C ALA A 309 -15.19 -61.98 -31.63
N ASP A 310 -14.32 -62.69 -32.31
CA ASP A 310 -14.23 -64.13 -32.48
C ASP A 310 -14.10 -64.88 -31.13
N ILE A 311 -14.65 -66.09 -31.08
CA ILE A 311 -14.36 -67.10 -30.05
C ILE A 311 -13.93 -68.38 -30.78
N HIS A 312 -12.70 -68.79 -30.49
CA HIS A 312 -12.29 -70.18 -30.40
C HIS A 312 -12.14 -70.52 -28.92
#